data_AF-A0A7S2AV08-F1
#
_entry.id   AF-A0A7S2AV08-F1
#
_cell.length_a   1.000
_cell.length_b   1.000
_cell.length_c   1.000
_cell.angle_alpha   90.00
_cell.angle_beta   90.00
_cell.angle_gamma   90.00
#
_symmetry.space_group_name_H-M   'P 1'
#
loop_
_entity.id
_entity.type
_entity.pdbx_description
1 polymer ?
#
loop_
_entity_poly.entity_id
_entity_poly.type
_entity_poly.pdbx_seq_one_letter_code
_entity_poly.pdbx_strand_id
1 'polypeptide(L)'
;TDIDPASLQRASKGIFTPHSVSNLPSSWVAHCFSIVDQPDGTVAYHVAEELGGMVSYLQADAATLCVPEGGPFDAILCRYSVFLYLSPEICGDILRIWIRDNKSALGPDGLFTDSLVIGQTSLTITL
;
A
#
# COMPACT_ATOMS: atom_id res chain seq x y z
N THR A 1 -5.40 -2.25 -0.09
CA THR A 1 -6.72 -2.18 0.58
C THR A 1 -6.85 -0.84 1.27
N ASP A 2 -8.07 -0.41 1.57
CA ASP A 2 -8.35 0.77 2.41
C ASP A 2 -9.79 0.67 2.95
N ILE A 3 -10.08 1.35 4.05
CA ILE A 3 -11.45 1.43 4.60
C ILE A 3 -12.29 2.45 3.81
N ASP A 4 -11.66 3.51 3.28
CA ASP A 4 -12.32 4.58 2.54
C ASP A 4 -12.48 4.22 1.05
N PRO A 5 -13.72 3.99 0.56
CA PRO A 5 -13.96 3.66 -0.83
C PRO A 5 -13.61 4.80 -1.79
N ALA A 6 -13.68 6.06 -1.34
CA ALA A 6 -13.30 7.19 -2.20
C ALA A 6 -11.79 7.21 -2.47
N SER A 7 -10.98 6.84 -1.48
CA SER A 7 -9.53 6.68 -1.63
C SER A 7 -9.20 5.54 -2.60
N LEU A 8 -9.88 4.40 -2.51
CA LEU A 8 -9.72 3.29 -3.46
C LEU A 8 -10.11 3.69 -4.88
N GLN A 9 -11.20 4.42 -5.06
CA GLN A 9 -11.62 4.89 -6.38
C GLN A 9 -10.62 5.86 -7.00
N ARG A 10 -9.99 6.72 -6.20
CA ARG A 10 -8.92 7.60 -6.68
C ARG A 10 -7.67 6.80 -7.04
N ALA A 11 -7.28 5.85 -6.20
CA ALA A 11 -6.11 5.01 -6.43
C ALA A 11 -6.26 4.15 -7.69
N SER A 12 -7.42 3.54 -7.90
CA SER A 12 -7.68 2.68 -9.06
C SER A 12 -7.69 3.40 -10.39
N LYS A 13 -7.93 4.72 -10.40
CA LYS A 13 -7.75 5.55 -11.60
C LYS A 13 -6.29 5.71 -11.99
N GLY A 14 -5.35 5.57 -11.05
CA GLY A 14 -3.92 5.70 -11.34
C GLY A 14 -3.50 7.09 -11.82
N ILE A 15 -4.27 8.15 -11.53
CA ILE A 15 -3.99 9.53 -11.96
C ILE A 15 -3.40 10.33 -10.80
N PHE A 16 -2.27 10.98 -11.05
CA PHE A 16 -1.49 11.71 -10.07
C PHE A 16 -1.16 13.13 -10.56
N THR A 17 -1.02 14.06 -9.61
CA THR A 17 -0.57 15.42 -9.91
C THR A 17 0.96 15.45 -10.06
N PRO A 18 1.53 16.50 -10.67
CA PRO A 18 2.99 16.67 -10.74
C PRO A 18 3.66 16.65 -9.37
N HIS A 19 3.00 17.18 -8.34
CA HIS A 19 3.53 17.18 -6.99
C HIS A 19 3.64 15.75 -6.41
N SER A 20 2.65 14.89 -6.67
CA SER A 20 2.64 13.51 -6.18
C SER A 20 3.80 12.66 -6.69
N VAL A 21 4.32 12.97 -7.88
CA VAL A 21 5.44 12.23 -8.50
C VAL A 21 6.80 12.94 -8.36
N SER A 22 6.82 14.15 -7.78
CA SER A 22 8.00 15.02 -7.77
C SER A 22 9.23 14.46 -7.06
N ASN A 23 9.03 13.54 -6.12
CA ASN A 23 10.12 12.89 -5.37
C ASN A 23 10.62 11.58 -6.01
N LEU A 24 10.03 11.16 -7.14
CA LEU A 24 10.44 9.95 -7.84
C LEU A 24 11.63 10.25 -8.77
N PRO A 25 12.55 9.29 -8.96
CA PRO A 25 13.59 9.41 -9.98
C PRO A 25 12.97 9.67 -11.36
N SER A 26 13.55 10.58 -12.14
CA SER A 26 13.01 10.94 -13.46
C SER A 26 12.91 9.73 -14.42
N SER A 27 13.85 8.78 -14.31
CA SER A 27 13.81 7.52 -15.06
C SER A 27 12.61 6.65 -14.70
N TRP A 28 12.17 6.64 -13.44
CA TRP A 28 10.97 5.93 -13.02
C TRP A 28 9.73 6.64 -13.53
N VAL A 29 9.69 7.98 -13.46
CA VAL A 29 8.55 8.74 -13.98
C VAL A 29 8.36 8.46 -15.47
N ALA A 30 9.44 8.48 -16.25
CA ALA A 30 9.41 8.20 -17.68
C ALA A 30 8.98 6.77 -18.04
N HIS A 31 9.25 5.79 -17.18
CA HIS A 31 8.91 4.39 -17.44
C HIS A 31 7.53 3.99 -16.93
N CYS A 32 7.13 4.53 -15.78
CA CYS A 32 5.92 4.09 -15.08
C CYS A 32 4.70 4.97 -15.35
N PHE A 33 4.86 6.14 -15.97
CA PHE A 33 3.77 7.09 -16.18
C PHE A 33 3.73 7.65 -17.61
N SER A 34 2.51 7.86 -18.08
CA SER A 34 2.20 8.67 -19.26
C SER A 34 1.70 10.04 -18.82
N ILE A 35 2.11 11.10 -19.53
CA ILE A 35 1.61 12.47 -19.28
C ILE A 35 0.28 12.64 -20.02
N VAL A 36 -0.72 13.20 -19.34
CA VAL A 36 -2.07 13.41 -19.87
C VAL A 36 -2.52 14.83 -19.60
N ASP A 37 -2.95 15.55 -20.64
CA ASP A 37 -3.55 16.87 -20.50
C ASP A 37 -4.95 16.77 -19.86
N GLN A 38 -5.22 17.65 -18.90
CA GLN A 38 -6.52 17.76 -18.25
C GLN A 38 -7.38 18.85 -18.90
N PRO A 39 -8.72 18.78 -18.78
CA PRO A 39 -9.62 19.78 -19.36
C PRO A 39 -9.42 21.21 -18.86
N ASP A 40 -8.81 21.38 -17.69
CA ASP A 40 -8.48 22.68 -17.09
C ASP A 40 -7.12 23.24 -17.56
N GLY A 41 -6.45 22.57 -18.50
CA GLY A 41 -5.14 22.95 -19.01
C GLY A 41 -3.98 22.54 -18.12
N THR A 42 -4.22 21.79 -17.04
CA THR A 42 -3.15 21.21 -16.22
C THR A 42 -2.68 19.87 -16.80
N VAL A 43 -1.52 19.40 -16.33
CA VAL A 43 -0.99 18.08 -16.69
C VAL A 43 -1.14 17.11 -15.53
N ALA A 44 -1.48 15.86 -15.84
CA ALA A 44 -1.51 14.77 -14.90
C ALA A 44 -0.62 13.62 -15.35
N TYR A 45 -0.25 12.77 -14.42
CA TYR A 45 0.53 11.56 -14.65
C TYR A 45 -0.38 10.35 -14.46
N HIS A 46 -0.53 9.55 -15.50
CA HIS A 46 -1.32 8.33 -15.46
C HIS A 46 -0.38 7.12 -15.42
N VAL A 47 -0.58 6.23 -14.46
CA VAL A 47 0.20 4.99 -14.35
C VAL A 47 0.06 4.17 -15.64
N ALA A 48 1.17 3.61 -16.10
CA ALA A 48 1.18 2.72 -17.27
C ALA A 48 0.20 1.56 -17.07
N GLU A 49 -0.59 1.24 -18.10
CA GLU A 49 -1.66 0.24 -18.03
C GLU A 49 -1.14 -1.13 -17.56
N GLU A 50 0.04 -1.53 -18.02
CA GLU A 50 0.71 -2.76 -17.60
C GLU A 50 0.91 -2.83 -16.08
N LEU A 51 1.36 -1.74 -15.46
CA LEU A 51 1.55 -1.66 -14.01
C LEU A 51 0.20 -1.57 -13.28
N GLY A 52 -0.75 -0.82 -13.83
CA GLY A 52 -2.10 -0.72 -13.29
C GLY A 52 -2.80 -2.09 -13.20
N GLY A 53 -2.62 -2.93 -14.22
CA GLY A 53 -3.17 -4.29 -14.28
C GLY A 53 -2.57 -5.27 -13.27
N MET A 54 -1.42 -4.95 -12.65
CA MET A 54 -0.80 -5.76 -11.61
C MET A 54 -1.36 -5.49 -10.20
N VAL A 55 -2.17 -4.45 -10.03
CA VAL A 55 -2.66 -4.01 -8.72
C VAL A 55 -4.16 -4.29 -8.58
N SER A 56 -4.53 -5.03 -7.53
CA SER A 56 -5.93 -5.25 -7.15
C SER A 56 -6.31 -4.37 -5.96
N TYR A 57 -7.50 -3.76 -6.04
CA TYR A 57 -8.04 -2.90 -5.00
C TYR A 57 -9.21 -3.58 -4.31
N LEU A 58 -9.16 -3.66 -2.99
CA LEU A 58 -10.21 -4.25 -2.16
C LEU A 58 -10.48 -3.33 -0.96
N GLN A 59 -11.77 -3.11 -0.68
CA GLN A 59 -12.18 -2.41 0.54
C GLN A 59 -12.03 -3.34 1.73
N ALA A 60 -11.25 -2.93 2.72
CA ALA A 60 -11.03 -3.71 3.93
C ALA A 60 -10.69 -2.78 5.10
N ASP A 61 -11.22 -3.11 6.27
CA ASP A 61 -10.89 -2.43 7.52
C ASP A 61 -9.74 -3.18 8.21
N ALA A 62 -8.59 -2.51 8.38
CA ALA A 62 -7.43 -3.08 9.04
C ALA A 62 -7.67 -3.42 10.52
N ALA A 63 -8.67 -2.81 11.16
CA ALA A 63 -9.08 -3.13 12.52
C ALA A 63 -9.87 -4.44 12.63
N THR A 64 -10.30 -5.01 11.50
CA THR A 64 -10.95 -6.32 11.52
C THR A 64 -9.92 -7.39 11.85
N LEU A 65 -10.23 -8.23 12.84
CA LEU A 65 -9.43 -9.39 13.26
C LEU A 65 -9.48 -10.54 12.23
N CYS A 66 -9.54 -10.19 10.95
CA CYS A 66 -9.60 -11.09 9.82
C CYS A 66 -8.25 -11.11 9.11
N VAL A 67 -7.95 -12.25 8.51
CA VAL A 67 -6.76 -12.43 7.66
C VAL A 67 -7.06 -11.77 6.31
N PRO A 68 -6.17 -10.89 5.80
CA PRO A 68 -6.30 -10.33 4.46
C PRO A 68 -6.48 -11.44 3.41
N GLU A 69 -7.49 -11.28 2.55
CA GLU A 69 -7.75 -12.20 1.44
C GLU A 69 -6.65 -12.11 0.37
N GLY A 70 -6.33 -13.23 -0.27
CA GLY A 70 -5.34 -13.29 -1.35
C GLY A 70 -3.94 -13.71 -0.93
N GLY A 71 -3.71 -13.99 0.36
CA GLY A 71 -2.46 -14.55 0.87
C GLY A 71 -2.27 -16.05 0.59
N PRO A 72 -1.11 -16.61 0.98
CA PRO A 72 -0.04 -15.96 1.73
C PRO A 72 0.76 -14.97 0.87
N PHE A 73 1.12 -13.82 1.46
CA PHE A 73 1.88 -12.75 0.83
C PHE A 73 3.37 -12.87 1.16
N ASP A 74 4.23 -12.57 0.18
CA ASP A 74 5.68 -12.42 0.41
C ASP A 74 6.01 -11.13 1.19
N ALA A 75 5.14 -10.12 1.11
CA ALA A 75 5.30 -8.89 1.88
C ALA A 75 3.96 -8.25 2.22
N ILE A 76 3.86 -7.69 3.43
CA ILE A 76 2.74 -6.86 3.87
C ILE A 76 3.27 -5.47 4.24
N LEU A 77 2.80 -4.45 3.52
CA LEU A 77 3.09 -3.05 3.79
C LEU A 77 1.95 -2.45 4.63
N CYS A 78 2.14 -2.27 5.93
CA CYS A 78 1.14 -1.71 6.83
C CYS A 78 1.74 -0.56 7.64
N ARG A 79 1.84 0.61 7.01
CA ARG A 79 2.62 1.74 7.56
C ARG A 79 2.01 2.32 8.85
N TYR A 80 2.88 2.93 9.68
CA TYR A 80 2.57 3.58 10.96
C TYR A 80 1.30 4.44 10.98
N SER A 81 0.95 5.08 9.84
CA SER A 81 -0.28 5.86 9.72
C SER A 81 -1.55 5.06 10.02
N VAL A 82 -1.57 3.75 9.80
CA VAL A 82 -2.70 2.89 10.18
C VAL A 82 -2.75 2.70 11.69
N PHE A 83 -1.61 2.41 12.31
CA PHE A 83 -1.51 2.14 13.75
C PHE A 83 -1.70 3.37 14.64
N LEU A 84 -1.52 4.59 14.11
CA LEU A 84 -1.81 5.83 14.83
C LEU A 84 -3.26 5.94 15.33
N TYR A 85 -4.18 5.27 14.66
CA TYR A 85 -5.62 5.38 14.93
C TYR A 85 -6.19 4.15 15.64
N LEU A 86 -5.35 3.16 15.96
CA LEU A 86 -5.75 1.92 16.60
C LEU A 86 -5.25 1.88 18.04
N SER A 87 -6.01 1.22 18.93
CA SER A 87 -5.53 1.02 20.29
C SER A 87 -4.39 -0.01 20.32
N PRO A 88 -3.47 0.07 21.30
CA PRO A 88 -2.37 -0.90 21.42
C PRO A 88 -2.84 -2.37 21.46
N GLU A 89 -4.00 -2.61 22.06
CA GLU A 89 -4.61 -3.95 22.15
C GLU A 89 -5.01 -4.45 20.76
N ILE A 90 -5.71 -3.63 19.98
CA ILE A 90 -6.12 -3.95 18.61
C ILE A 90 -4.89 -4.19 17.72
N CYS A 91 -3.86 -3.35 17.83
CA CYS A 91 -2.60 -3.54 17.12
C CYS A 91 -1.96 -4.89 17.45
N GLY A 92 -1.91 -5.25 18.74
CA GLY A 92 -1.36 -6.51 19.20
C GLY A 92 -2.09 -7.72 18.64
N ASP A 93 -3.42 -7.67 18.58
CA ASP A 93 -4.24 -8.76 18.04
C ASP A 93 -4.09 -8.90 16.52
N ILE A 94 -4.08 -7.79 15.78
CA ILE A 94 -3.85 -7.79 14.32
C ILE A 94 -2.51 -8.45 13.98
N LEU A 95 -1.43 -8.02 14.66
CA LEU A 95 -0.09 -8.55 14.41
C LEU A 95 -0.02 -10.05 14.71
N ARG A 96 -0.70 -10.53 15.75
CA ARG A 96 -0.78 -11.98 16.04
C ARG A 96 -1.48 -12.74 14.92
N ILE A 97 -2.63 -12.26 14.47
CA ILE A 97 -3.44 -12.95 13.44
C ILE A 97 -2.71 -12.96 12.09
N TRP A 98 -2.09 -11.84 11.71
CA TRP A 98 -1.48 -11.70 10.38
C TRP A 98 -0.13 -12.39 10.27
N ILE A 99 0.63 -12.48 11.38
CA ILE A 99 2.04 -12.92 11.36
C ILE A 99 2.23 -14.26 12.07
N ARG A 100 1.57 -14.50 13.21
CA ARG A 100 1.97 -15.55 14.17
C ARG A 100 1.13 -16.82 14.09
N ASP A 101 -0.17 -16.69 13.83
CA ASP A 101 -1.07 -17.85 13.88
C ASP A 101 -1.04 -18.65 12.56
N ASN A 102 -1.41 -19.94 12.62
CA ASN A 102 -1.45 -20.88 11.47
C ASN A 102 -2.42 -20.48 10.32
N LYS A 103 -3.02 -19.29 10.40
CA LYS A 103 -3.77 -18.63 9.33
C LYS A 103 -3.03 -17.37 8.86
N SER A 104 -1.70 -17.39 8.95
CA SER A 104 -0.83 -16.29 8.61
C SER A 104 -1.16 -15.76 7.21
N ALA A 105 -1.40 -14.45 7.11
CA ALA A 105 -1.46 -13.77 5.82
C ALA A 105 -0.07 -13.71 5.18
N LEU A 106 0.99 -13.89 5.97
CA LEU A 106 2.37 -13.80 5.54
C LEU A 106 2.93 -15.20 5.22
N GLY A 107 3.67 -15.32 4.13
CA GLY A 107 4.40 -16.54 3.79
C GLY A 107 5.51 -16.86 4.82
N PRO A 108 6.08 -18.08 4.77
CA PRO A 108 7.09 -18.52 5.73
C PRO A 108 8.35 -17.63 5.78
N ASP A 109 8.70 -16.99 4.66
CA ASP A 109 9.82 -16.04 4.56
C ASP A 109 9.35 -14.59 4.36
N GLY A 110 8.07 -14.31 4.63
CA GLY A 110 7.48 -13.04 4.25
C GLY A 110 7.92 -11.88 5.14
N LEU A 111 7.90 -10.69 4.56
CA LEU A 111 8.29 -9.44 5.21
C LEU A 111 7.07 -8.66 5.68
N PHE A 112 7.00 -8.33 6.98
CA PHE A 112 6.09 -7.31 7.48
C PHE A 112 6.85 -6.01 7.74
N THR A 113 6.36 -4.88 7.22
CA THR A 113 6.92 -3.56 7.53
C THR A 113 5.85 -2.55 7.91
N ASP A 114 6.09 -1.87 9.03
CA ASP A 114 5.31 -0.74 9.54
C ASP A 114 5.92 0.63 9.16
N SER A 115 7.08 0.60 8.50
CA SER A 115 7.89 1.78 8.21
C SER A 115 7.90 2.06 6.70
N LEU A 116 7.83 3.34 6.32
CA LEU A 116 8.21 3.74 4.97
C LEU A 116 9.73 3.77 4.90
N VAL A 117 10.33 2.82 4.21
CA VAL A 117 11.78 2.91 3.95
C VAL A 117 12.01 3.92 2.83
N ILE A 118 12.11 5.19 3.21
CA ILE A 118 12.86 6.20 2.46
C ILE A 118 13.86 6.80 3.46
N GLY A 119 15.05 6.20 3.55
CA GLY A 119 16.07 6.59 4.52
C GLY A 119 16.06 5.75 5.81
N GLN A 120 17.25 5.57 6.37
CA GLN A 120 17.64 4.48 7.27
C GLN A 120 17.01 4.56 8.67
N THR A 121 15.76 4.11 8.84
CA THR A 121 15.35 3.39 10.07
C THR A 121 14.06 2.63 9.79
N SER A 122 14.14 1.30 9.81
CA SER A 122 12.98 0.41 9.76
C SER A 122 13.06 -0.55 10.94
N LEU A 123 11.95 -0.74 11.64
CA LEU A 123 11.78 -1.90 12.49
C LEU A 123 11.44 -3.08 11.58
N THR A 124 12.45 -3.88 11.23
CA THR A 124 12.25 -5.09 10.43
C THR A 124 12.02 -6.26 11.38
N ILE A 125 10.81 -6.82 11.38
CA ILE A 125 10.54 -8.10 12.03
C ILE A 125 10.85 -9.18 10.99
N THR A 126 11.99 -9.85 11.12
CA THR A 126 12.32 -11.06 10.37
C THR A 126 11.96 -12.26 11.23
N LEU A 127 11.12 -13.16 10.73
CA LEU A 127 10.76 -14.41 11.39
C LEU A 127 11.86 -15.46 11.26
#